data_AF-A0A7H8KKI4-F1
#
_entry.id   AF-A0A7H8KKI4-F1
#
_cell.length_a   1.000
_cell.length_b   1.000
_cell.length_c   1.000
_cell.angle_alpha   90.00
_cell.angle_beta   90.00
_cell.angle_gamma   90.00
#
_symmetry.space_group_name_H-M   'P 1'
#
loop_
_entity.id
_entity.type
_entity.pdbx_description
1 polymer ?
#
loop_
_entity_poly.entity_id
_entity_poly.type
_entity_poly.pdbx_seq_one_letter_code
_entity_poly.pdbx_strand_id
1 'polypeptide(L)'
;MRLGVSQWLLDQAREYLTGRTTGGVPLIQQQLVQGSLAEIVTEQQGVAAVLDALEHDPDPSLAAYLHRQLTDADRASLRLLGAGGFLTDGPGGIAHLSELLADAYLDGVDHGDHRAG
;
A
#
# COMPACT_ATOMS: atom_id res chain seq x y z
N MET A 1 -2.42 10.26 4.25
CA MET A 1 -2.64 10.19 2.78
C MET A 1 -2.27 8.82 2.21
N ARG A 2 -1.00 8.37 2.27
CA ARG A 2 -0.60 7.09 1.64
C ARG A 2 -1.32 5.85 2.17
N LEU A 3 -1.57 5.74 3.48
CA LEU A 3 -2.37 4.64 4.03
C LEU A 3 -3.77 4.55 3.39
N GLY A 4 -4.42 5.70 3.14
CA GLY A 4 -5.71 5.74 2.46
C GLY A 4 -5.64 5.28 1.00
N VAL A 5 -4.55 5.59 0.28
CA VAL A 5 -4.31 5.05 -1.08
C VAL A 5 -4.15 3.54 -1.03
N SER A 6 -3.39 3.03 -0.06
CA SER A 6 -3.19 1.58 0.12
C SER A 6 -4.52 0.86 0.40
N GLN A 7 -5.36 1.42 1.27
CA GLN A 7 -6.69 0.89 1.56
C GLN A 7 -7.59 0.91 0.32
N TRP A 8 -7.56 1.99 -0.46
CA TRP A 8 -8.26 2.05 -1.74
C TRP A 8 -7.78 0.99 -2.73
N LEU A 9 -6.47 0.74 -2.84
CA LEU A 9 -5.92 -0.32 -3.71
C LEU A 9 -6.41 -1.71 -3.30
N LEU A 10 -6.50 -1.99 -2.00
CA LEU A 10 -7.09 -3.22 -1.49
C LEU A 10 -8.57 -3.33 -1.89
N ASP A 11 -9.34 -2.25 -1.80
CA ASP A 11 -10.74 -2.25 -2.23
C ASP A 11 -10.89 -2.51 -3.74
N GLN A 12 -10.02 -1.92 -4.57
CA GLN A 12 -9.97 -2.22 -6.01
C GLN A 12 -9.66 -3.70 -6.28
N ALA A 13 -8.71 -4.29 -5.54
CA ALA A 13 -8.40 -5.71 -5.64
C ALA A 13 -9.61 -6.58 -5.26
N ARG A 14 -10.32 -6.26 -4.17
CA ARG A 14 -11.51 -7.00 -3.72
C ARG A 14 -12.65 -6.93 -4.73
N GLU A 15 -12.89 -5.75 -5.31
CA GLU A 15 -13.89 -5.56 -6.36
C GLU A 15 -13.57 -6.43 -7.59
N TYR A 16 -12.33 -6.35 -8.08
CA TYR A 16 -11.85 -7.15 -9.22
C TYR A 16 -11.98 -8.67 -8.97
N LEU A 17 -11.54 -9.13 -7.79
CA LEU A 17 -11.56 -10.56 -7.42
C LEU A 17 -12.98 -11.11 -7.22
N THR A 18 -13.93 -10.25 -6.84
CA THR A 18 -15.34 -10.61 -6.73
C THR A 18 -15.98 -10.85 -8.10
N GLY A 19 -15.63 -10.01 -9.09
CA GLY A 19 -16.14 -10.11 -10.46
C GLY A 19 -15.45 -11.18 -11.33
N ARG A 20 -14.30 -11.71 -10.89
CA ARG A 20 -13.49 -12.67 -11.66
C ARG A 20 -13.67 -14.10 -11.17
N THR A 21 -13.86 -15.05 -12.09
CA THR A 21 -14.02 -16.48 -11.75
C THR A 21 -12.91 -17.35 -12.34
N THR A 22 -12.54 -18.43 -11.64
CA THR A 22 -11.74 -19.55 -12.17
C THR A 22 -12.42 -20.87 -11.79
N GLY A 23 -12.50 -21.82 -12.73
CA GLY A 23 -13.20 -23.09 -12.48
C GLY A 23 -14.67 -22.92 -12.06
N GLY A 24 -15.33 -21.82 -12.47
CA GLY A 24 -16.70 -21.50 -12.08
C GLY A 24 -16.87 -20.88 -10.69
N VAL A 25 -15.78 -20.66 -9.95
CA VAL A 25 -15.80 -20.08 -8.59
C VAL A 25 -15.17 -18.69 -8.61
N PRO A 26 -15.75 -17.67 -7.95
CA PRO A 26 -15.13 -16.37 -7.80
C PRO A 26 -13.73 -16.46 -7.17
N LEU A 27 -12.77 -15.73 -7.71
CA LEU A 27 -11.38 -15.74 -7.23
C LEU A 27 -11.29 -15.33 -5.77
N ILE A 28 -12.14 -14.40 -5.32
CA ILE A 28 -12.19 -14.00 -3.92
C ILE A 28 -12.49 -15.17 -2.98
N GLN A 29 -13.15 -16.25 -3.42
CA GLN A 29 -13.43 -17.41 -2.55
C GLN A 29 -12.25 -18.40 -2.46
N GLN A 30 -11.19 -18.20 -3.23
CA GLN A 30 -10.03 -19.09 -3.24
C GLN A 30 -9.16 -18.84 -2.00
N GLN A 31 -8.75 -19.91 -1.31
CA GLN A 31 -8.00 -19.80 -0.05
C GLN A 31 -6.69 -19.03 -0.19
N LEU A 32 -5.97 -19.22 -1.31
CA LEU A 32 -4.73 -18.48 -1.58
C LEU A 32 -4.98 -16.98 -1.72
N VAL A 33 -6.08 -16.59 -2.37
CA VAL A 33 -6.47 -15.18 -2.51
C VAL A 33 -6.86 -14.60 -1.15
N GLN A 34 -7.62 -15.34 -0.35
CA GLN A 34 -7.98 -14.92 1.01
C GLN A 34 -6.75 -14.75 1.92
N GLY A 35 -5.76 -15.63 1.81
CA GLY A 35 -4.49 -15.51 2.51
C GLY A 35 -3.76 -14.20 2.15
N SER A 36 -3.59 -13.93 0.85
CA SER A 36 -2.94 -12.69 0.41
C SER A 36 -3.71 -11.44 0.84
N LEU A 37 -5.04 -11.45 0.81
CA LEU A 37 -5.86 -10.34 1.31
C LEU A 37 -5.67 -10.12 2.81
N ALA A 38 -5.61 -11.19 3.60
CA ALA A 38 -5.39 -11.11 5.04
C ALA A 38 -4.01 -10.56 5.39
N GLU A 39 -2.97 -10.96 4.66
CA GLU A 39 -1.61 -10.41 4.80
C GLU A 39 -1.60 -8.90 4.53
N ILE A 40 -2.19 -8.45 3.42
CA ILE A 40 -2.26 -7.01 3.08
C ILE A 40 -3.00 -6.21 4.16
N VAL A 41 -4.14 -6.72 4.65
CA VAL A 41 -4.88 -6.08 5.74
C VAL A 41 -4.03 -5.99 7.00
N THR A 42 -3.30 -7.05 7.34
CA THR A 42 -2.45 -7.09 8.52
C THR A 42 -1.36 -6.02 8.46
N GLU A 43 -0.68 -5.88 7.31
CA GLU A 43 0.32 -4.83 7.10
C GLU A 43 -0.30 -3.43 7.24
N GLN A 44 -1.46 -3.17 6.62
CA GLN A 44 -2.15 -1.88 6.73
C GLN A 44 -2.58 -1.54 8.16
N GLN A 45 -3.04 -2.54 8.93
CA GLN A 45 -3.38 -2.36 10.34
C GLN A 45 -2.13 -2.11 11.20
N GLY A 46 -1.01 -2.77 10.89
CA GLY A 46 0.28 -2.50 11.52
C GLY A 46 0.72 -1.05 11.31
N VAL A 47 0.66 -0.55 10.08
CA VAL A 47 0.96 0.85 9.77
C VAL A 47 0.03 1.80 10.51
N ALA A 48 -1.29 1.53 10.50
CA ALA A 48 -2.27 2.36 11.20
C ALA A 48 -1.97 2.46 12.71
N ALA A 49 -1.70 1.32 13.36
CA ALA A 49 -1.38 1.28 14.78
C ALA A 49 -0.12 2.08 15.14
N VAL A 50 0.91 2.02 14.29
CA VAL A 50 2.12 2.83 14.49
C VAL A 50 1.84 4.31 14.31
N LEU A 51 1.06 4.70 13.28
CA LEU A 51 0.69 6.10 13.07
C LEU A 51 -0.12 6.66 14.25
N ASP A 52 -1.06 5.88 14.79
CA ASP A 52 -1.84 6.26 15.97
C ASP A 52 -0.94 6.45 17.19
N ALA A 53 0.06 5.58 17.38
CA ALA A 53 1.03 5.72 18.47
C ALA A 53 1.94 6.95 18.33
N LEU A 54 2.27 7.35 17.10
CA LEU A 54 3.15 8.48 16.80
C LEU A 54 2.44 9.85 16.74
N GLU A 55 1.11 9.90 16.90
CA GLU A 55 0.33 11.13 16.74
C GLU A 55 0.88 12.32 17.56
N HIS A 56 1.49 12.04 18.71
CA HIS A 56 2.01 13.04 19.64
C HIS A 56 3.55 13.16 19.65
N ASP A 57 4.28 12.22 19.06
CA ASP A 57 5.74 12.19 19.03
C ASP A 57 6.24 11.56 17.72
N PRO A 58 6.33 12.34 16.64
CA PRO A 58 6.73 11.83 15.34
C PRO A 58 8.25 11.53 15.31
N ASP A 59 8.60 10.27 15.09
CA ASP A 59 9.98 9.84 14.81
C ASP A 59 10.23 9.81 13.29
N PRO A 60 11.06 10.72 12.74
CA PRO A 60 11.38 10.75 11.30
C PRO A 60 12.04 9.46 10.81
N SER A 61 12.78 8.75 11.66
CA SER A 61 13.46 7.51 11.28
C SER A 61 12.49 6.37 11.01
N LEU A 62 11.29 6.41 11.61
CA LEU A 62 10.24 5.43 11.39
C LEU A 62 9.43 5.69 10.11
N ALA A 63 9.44 6.93 9.60
CA ALA A 63 8.71 7.30 8.39
C ALA A 63 9.19 6.51 7.16
N ALA A 64 10.49 6.33 6.98
CA ALA A 64 11.06 5.56 5.89
C ALA A 64 10.63 4.09 5.93
N TYR A 65 10.51 3.52 7.14
CA TYR A 65 10.04 2.15 7.34
C TYR A 65 8.56 2.00 6.97
N LEU A 66 7.70 2.88 7.48
CA LEU A 66 6.26 2.86 7.16
C LEU A 66 6.00 3.08 5.68
N HIS A 67 6.79 3.95 5.03
CA HIS A 67 6.70 4.16 3.59
C HIS A 67 7.06 2.92 2.77
N ARG A 68 8.06 2.14 3.20
CA ARG A 68 8.40 0.86 2.56
C ARG A 68 7.31 -0.19 2.77
N GLN A 69 6.82 -0.34 4.00
CA GLN A 69 5.72 -1.26 4.31
C GLN A 69 4.49 -1.00 3.44
N LEU A 70 4.05 0.26 3.32
CA LEU A 70 2.93 0.62 2.45
C LEU A 70 3.20 0.29 0.99
N THR A 71 4.42 0.53 0.49
CA THR A 71 4.79 0.19 -0.89
C THR A 71 4.73 -1.31 -1.16
N ASP A 72 5.14 -2.15 -0.19
CA ASP A 72 5.07 -3.60 -0.31
C ASP A 72 3.62 -4.11 -0.27
N ALA A 73 2.78 -3.55 0.60
CA ALA A 73 1.34 -3.83 0.65
C ALA A 73 0.62 -3.39 -0.64
N ASP A 74 0.98 -2.24 -1.20
CA ASP A 74 0.45 -1.73 -2.47
C ASP A 74 0.80 -2.69 -3.62
N ARG A 75 2.06 -3.12 -3.72
CA ARG A 75 2.50 -4.10 -4.73
C ARG A 75 1.82 -5.45 -4.57
N ALA A 76 1.55 -5.89 -3.35
CA ALA A 76 0.79 -7.10 -3.11
C ALA A 76 -0.67 -6.97 -3.60
N SER A 77 -1.32 -5.83 -3.33
CA SER A 77 -2.66 -5.53 -3.85
C SER A 77 -2.70 -5.51 -5.37
N LEU A 78 -1.73 -4.86 -6.02
CA LEU A 78 -1.67 -4.78 -7.49
C LEU A 78 -1.49 -6.15 -8.16
N ARG A 79 -0.71 -7.05 -7.56
CA ARG A 79 -0.53 -8.42 -8.09
C ARG A 79 -1.86 -9.20 -8.17
N LEU A 80 -2.82 -8.91 -7.28
CA LEU A 80 -4.15 -9.53 -7.30
C LEU A 80 -5.01 -9.09 -8.48
N LEU A 81 -4.70 -7.95 -9.11
CA LEU A 81 -5.36 -7.46 -10.32
C LEU A 81 -4.86 -8.14 -11.60
N GLY A 82 -3.86 -9.03 -11.49
CA GLY A 82 -3.18 -9.62 -12.64
C GLY A 82 -2.44 -8.57 -13.47
N ALA A 83 -2.47 -8.70 -14.80
CA ALA A 83 -1.79 -7.77 -15.71
C ALA A 83 -2.31 -6.32 -15.59
N GLY A 84 -3.57 -6.12 -15.21
CA GLY A 84 -4.17 -4.79 -15.05
C GLY A 84 -3.51 -3.96 -13.95
N GLY A 85 -2.94 -4.62 -12.93
CA GLY A 85 -2.21 -3.93 -11.85
C GLY A 85 -0.90 -3.27 -12.28
N PHE A 86 -0.40 -3.59 -13.48
CA PHE A 86 0.85 -3.03 -14.03
C PHE A 86 0.61 -1.90 -15.04
N LEU A 87 -0.65 -1.57 -15.35
CA LEU A 87 -0.98 -0.48 -16.25
C LEU A 87 -0.84 0.87 -15.54
N THR A 88 -0.31 1.85 -16.28
CA THR A 88 -0.19 3.23 -15.80
C THR A 88 -1.53 3.95 -15.73
N ASP A 89 -2.44 3.62 -16.64
CA ASP A 89 -3.81 4.15 -16.65
C ASP A 89 -4.70 3.29 -15.74
N GLY A 90 -4.54 3.45 -14.43
CA GLY A 90 -5.31 2.69 -13.43
C GLY A 90 -4.65 2.63 -12.05
N PRO A 91 -5.03 1.63 -11.22
CA PRO A 91 -4.50 1.46 -9.86
C PRO A 91 -2.97 1.42 -9.79
N GLY A 92 -2.30 0.84 -10.80
CA GLY A 92 -0.84 0.78 -10.87
C GLY A 92 -0.19 2.16 -10.94
N GLY A 93 -0.74 3.08 -11.75
CA GLY A 93 -0.27 4.46 -11.81
C GLY A 93 -0.46 5.23 -10.51
N ILE A 94 -1.60 5.05 -9.84
CA ILE A 94 -1.88 5.68 -8.54
C ILE A 94 -0.90 5.19 -7.46
N ALA A 95 -0.62 3.88 -7.41
CA ALA A 95 0.37 3.31 -6.50
C ALA A 95 1.77 3.86 -6.77
N HIS A 96 2.16 3.97 -8.04
CA HIS A 96 3.45 4.54 -8.43
C HIS A 96 3.59 6.01 -7.99
N LEU A 97 2.54 6.83 -8.18
CA LEU A 97 2.53 8.21 -7.70
C LEU A 97 2.61 8.29 -6.16
N SER A 98 1.93 7.39 -5.45
CA SER A 98 2.02 7.26 -3.99
C SER A 98 3.44 6.94 -3.53
N GLU A 99 4.14 6.05 -4.23
CA GLU A 99 5.55 5.72 -3.97
C GLU A 99 6.47 6.94 -4.20
N LEU A 100 6.35 7.63 -5.34
CA LEU A 100 7.13 8.83 -5.63
C LEU A 100 6.93 9.96 -4.61
N LEU A 101 5.71 10.12 -4.08
CA LEU A 101 5.42 11.09 -3.02
C LEU A 101 6.18 10.75 -1.73
N ALA A 102 6.41 9.48 -1.44
CA ALA A 102 7.21 9.08 -0.29
C ALA A 102 8.69 9.37 -0.48
N ASP A 103 9.22 9.10 -1.68
CA ASP A 103 10.61 9.42 -2.00
C ASP A 103 10.86 10.93 -1.88
N ALA A 104 9.96 11.76 -2.43
CA ALA A 104 10.04 13.21 -2.31
C ALA A 104 9.92 13.71 -0.86
N TYR A 105 9.10 13.05 -0.03
CA TYR A 105 8.99 13.37 1.39
C TYR A 105 10.29 13.07 2.13
N LEU A 106 10.87 11.89 1.92
CA LEU A 106 12.11 11.47 2.57
C LEU A 106 13.30 12.33 2.14
N ASP A 107 13.40 12.67 0.85
CA ASP A 107 14.41 13.59 0.33
C ASP A 107 14.31 14.97 1.00
N GLY A 108 13.09 15.48 1.19
CA GLY A 108 12.84 16.73 1.89
C GLY A 108 13.25 16.70 3.38
N VAL A 109 13.06 15.56 4.05
CA VAL A 109 13.50 15.36 5.45
C VAL A 109 15.02 15.41 5.55
N ASP A 110 15.73 14.68 4.69
CA ASP A 110 17.20 14.63 4.68
C ASP A 110 17.82 16.02 4.40
N HIS A 111 17.24 16.79 3.48
CA HIS A 111 17.70 18.15 3.18
C HIS A 111 17.39 19.17 4.30
N GLY A 112 16.35 18.95 5.10
CA GLY A 112 16.02 19.78 6.25
C GLY A 112 17.01 19.62 7.40
N ASP A 113 17.45 18.39 7.65
CA ASP A 113 18.41 18.05 8.71
C ASP A 113 19.80 18.66 8.43
N HIS A 114 20.21 18.72 7.16
CA HIS A 114 21.46 19.37 6.74
C HIS A 114 21.47 20.91 6.83
N ARG A 115 20.33 21.58 7.02
CA ARG A 115 20.26 23.04 7.21
C ARG A 115 20.22 23.46 8.68
N ALA A 116 20.06 22.50 9.61
CA ALA A 116 19.95 22.75 11.04
C ALA A 116 21.26 22.52 11.83
N GLY A 117 22.33 22.03 11.16
CA GLY A 117 23.67 21.85 11.72
C GLY A 117 24.65 22.93 11.27
#